data_AF-A0A371DYQ6-F1
#
_entry.id   AF-A0A371DYQ6-F1
#
_cell.length_a   1.000
_cell.length_b   1.000
_cell.length_c   1.000
_cell.angle_alpha   90.00
_cell.angle_beta   90.00
_cell.angle_gamma   90.00
#
_symmetry.space_group_name_H-M   'P 1'
#
loop_
_entity.id
_entity.type
_entity.pdbx_description
1 polymer ?
#
loop_
_entity_poly.entity_id
_entity_poly.type
_entity_poly.pdbx_seq_one_letter_code
_entity_poly.pdbx_strand_id
1 'polypeptide(L)'
;MAKWARLACSSSLLGRSDKAGKVLAEVLLKGLQGNRPVTLVGFSLGARVIFKCLRCLADSKGDNAGIVEKVVLLGAPIPIGDENWEAARKMVAGRFVNAYSSNDWTLGVAFRASLLSEGLAGVQPVDLHGIENVDVTELIEGHSSYLLMTQKILEQLQLDNCYAVFKSEHENPQEEEKSAVS
;
A
#
# COMPACT_ATOMS: atom_id res chain seq x y z
N MET A 1 -15.37 -29.13 -1.87
CA MET A 1 -15.00 -28.16 -0.83
C MET A 1 -14.83 -26.72 -1.34
N ALA A 2 -14.41 -26.46 -2.59
CA ALA A 2 -14.19 -25.10 -3.13
C ALA A 2 -15.42 -24.17 -3.23
N LYS A 3 -16.65 -24.71 -3.29
CA LYS A 3 -17.88 -23.90 -3.38
C LYS A 3 -18.24 -23.20 -2.05
N TRP A 4 -17.92 -23.80 -0.91
CA TRP A 4 -18.22 -23.24 0.41
C TRP A 4 -17.29 -22.06 0.76
N ALA A 5 -16.02 -22.12 0.37
CA ALA A 5 -15.07 -21.02 0.55
C ALA A 5 -15.48 -19.75 -0.22
N ARG A 6 -16.03 -19.88 -1.44
CA ARG A 6 -16.53 -18.73 -2.23
C ARG A 6 -17.80 -18.10 -1.66
N LEU A 7 -18.70 -18.89 -1.07
CA LEU A 7 -19.91 -18.36 -0.43
C LEU A 7 -19.61 -17.64 0.90
N ALA A 8 -18.68 -18.17 1.72
CA ALA A 8 -18.23 -17.50 2.94
C ALA A 8 -17.41 -16.23 2.67
N CYS A 9 -16.71 -16.16 1.52
CA CYS A 9 -15.92 -14.99 1.13
C CYS A 9 -16.79 -13.72 0.94
N SER A 10 -18.05 -13.85 0.49
CA SER A 10 -18.94 -12.72 0.19
C SER A 10 -19.38 -11.89 1.42
N SER A 11 -19.40 -12.50 2.61
CA SER A 11 -19.78 -11.86 3.89
C SER A 11 -18.59 -11.38 4.72
N SER A 12 -17.37 -11.80 4.38
CA SER A 12 -16.13 -11.35 5.03
C SER A 12 -15.80 -9.89 4.69
N LEU A 13 -15.09 -9.21 5.60
CA LEU A 13 -14.56 -7.87 5.34
C LEU A 13 -13.67 -7.83 4.09
N LEU A 14 -12.94 -8.92 3.84
CA LEU A 14 -12.13 -9.08 2.63
C LEU A 14 -12.96 -9.07 1.35
N GLY A 15 -14.04 -9.86 1.29
CA GLY A 15 -14.92 -9.88 0.13
C GLY A 15 -15.67 -8.57 -0.08
N ARG A 16 -15.96 -7.82 1.00
CA ARG A 16 -16.52 -6.46 0.90
C ARG A 16 -15.50 -5.47 0.33
N SER A 17 -14.24 -5.51 0.78
CA SER A 17 -13.15 -4.72 0.20
C SER A 17 -12.94 -5.03 -1.28
N ASP A 18 -12.99 -6.30 -1.66
CA ASP A 18 -12.82 -6.71 -3.06
C ASP A 18 -13.93 -6.15 -3.95
N LYS A 19 -15.18 -6.12 -3.45
CA LYS A 19 -16.32 -5.50 -4.16
C LYS A 19 -16.18 -3.98 -4.24
N ALA A 20 -15.78 -3.32 -3.14
CA ALA A 20 -15.57 -1.88 -3.13
C ALA A 20 -14.44 -1.45 -4.09
N GLY A 21 -13.37 -2.25 -4.21
CA GLY A 21 -12.30 -2.01 -5.18
C GLY A 21 -12.80 -2.05 -6.63
N LYS A 22 -13.72 -2.96 -6.96
CA LYS A 22 -14.38 -3.00 -8.28
C LYS A 22 -15.18 -1.72 -8.55
N VAL A 23 -15.99 -1.30 -7.57
CA VAL A 23 -16.78 -0.06 -7.69
C VAL A 23 -15.87 1.16 -7.86
N LEU A 24 -14.76 1.22 -7.12
CA LEU A 24 -13.77 2.29 -7.29
C LEU A 24 -13.16 2.28 -8.70
N ALA A 25 -12.82 1.11 -9.24
CA ALA A 25 -12.31 0.99 -10.61
C ALA A 25 -13.35 1.47 -11.65
N GLU A 26 -14.63 1.11 -11.49
CA GLU A 26 -15.70 1.58 -12.37
C GLU A 26 -15.85 3.11 -12.35
N VAL A 27 -15.73 3.72 -11.16
CA VAL A 27 -15.76 5.18 -11.01
C VAL A 27 -14.60 5.84 -11.75
N LEU A 28 -13.39 5.29 -11.60
CA LEU A 28 -12.19 5.81 -12.26
C LEU A 28 -12.25 5.66 -13.78
N LEU A 29 -12.74 4.52 -14.28
CA LEU A 29 -12.92 4.27 -15.72
C LEU A 29 -13.98 5.18 -16.35
N LYS A 30 -15.01 5.57 -15.59
CA LYS A 30 -16.02 6.54 -16.03
C LYS A 30 -15.49 7.97 -16.10
N GLY A 31 -14.26 8.22 -15.64
CA GLY A 31 -13.66 9.56 -15.70
C GLY A 31 -14.36 10.58 -14.82
N LEU A 32 -14.99 10.16 -13.70
CA LEU A 32 -15.69 11.10 -12.81
C LEU A 32 -14.72 12.11 -12.15
N GLN A 33 -13.45 11.74 -12.03
CA GLN A 33 -12.35 12.62 -11.63
C GLN A 33 -11.85 13.57 -12.74
N GLY A 34 -12.43 13.49 -13.95
CA GLY A 34 -11.90 14.12 -15.15
C GLY A 34 -10.62 13.44 -15.65
N ASN A 35 -9.77 14.21 -16.34
CA ASN A 35 -8.50 13.73 -16.89
C ASN A 35 -7.31 13.91 -15.92
N ARG A 36 -7.57 14.24 -14.65
CA ARG A 36 -6.50 14.46 -13.67
C ARG A 36 -6.09 13.10 -13.06
N PRO A 37 -4.80 12.75 -13.08
CA PRO A 37 -4.32 11.54 -12.41
C PRO A 37 -4.65 11.56 -10.91
N VAL A 38 -4.94 10.39 -10.34
CA VAL A 38 -5.31 10.26 -8.93
C VAL A 38 -4.17 9.70 -8.08
N THR A 39 -4.09 10.18 -6.84
CA THR A 39 -3.27 9.57 -5.79
C THR A 39 -4.18 8.81 -4.85
N LEU A 40 -3.89 7.53 -4.61
CA LEU A 40 -4.67 6.65 -3.75
C LEU A 40 -3.87 6.28 -2.50
N VAL A 41 -4.41 6.61 -1.32
CA VAL A 41 -3.82 6.25 -0.02
C VAL A 41 -4.83 5.39 0.72
N GLY A 42 -4.41 4.21 1.18
CA GLY A 42 -5.30 3.29 1.86
C GLY A 42 -4.62 2.61 3.04
N PHE A 43 -5.32 2.61 4.16
CA PHE A 43 -4.94 1.87 5.36
C PHE A 43 -5.77 0.58 5.47
N SER A 44 -5.12 -0.52 5.89
CA SER A 44 -5.79 -1.78 6.21
C SER A 44 -6.68 -2.27 5.04
N LEU A 45 -7.95 -2.55 5.29
CA LEU A 45 -8.93 -2.92 4.27
C LEU A 45 -9.08 -1.89 3.15
N GLY A 46 -8.81 -0.61 3.40
CA GLY A 46 -8.74 0.44 2.37
C GLY A 46 -7.57 0.24 1.42
N ALA A 47 -6.42 -0.24 1.91
CA ALA A 47 -5.29 -0.64 1.07
C ALA A 47 -5.70 -1.78 0.13
N ARG A 48 -6.46 -2.75 0.65
CA ARG A 48 -7.00 -3.86 -0.16
C ARG A 48 -8.02 -3.39 -1.20
N VAL A 49 -8.87 -2.40 -0.88
CA VAL A 49 -9.77 -1.76 -1.85
C VAL A 49 -8.98 -1.18 -3.01
N ILE A 50 -7.91 -0.42 -2.73
CA ILE A 50 -7.04 0.16 -3.77
C ILE A 50 -6.40 -0.93 -4.61
N PHE A 51 -5.80 -1.95 -3.99
CA PHE A 51 -5.14 -3.03 -4.72
C PHE A 51 -6.11 -3.76 -5.67
N LYS A 52 -7.32 -4.06 -5.20
CA LYS A 52 -8.36 -4.69 -6.03
C LYS A 52 -8.87 -3.76 -7.12
N CYS A 53 -8.93 -2.46 -6.86
CA CYS A 53 -9.20 -1.46 -7.89
C CYS A 53 -8.14 -1.51 -9.00
N LEU A 54 -6.85 -1.48 -8.67
CA LEU A 54 -5.75 -1.56 -9.65
C LEU A 54 -5.82 -2.86 -10.47
N ARG A 55 -6.09 -4.00 -9.82
CA ARG A 55 -6.31 -5.28 -10.49
C ARG A 55 -7.46 -5.19 -11.50
N CYS A 56 -8.57 -4.57 -11.14
CA CYS A 56 -9.70 -4.40 -12.04
C CYS A 56 -9.41 -3.44 -13.19
N LEU A 57 -8.63 -2.37 -12.98
CA LEU A 57 -8.16 -1.49 -14.06
C LEU A 57 -7.26 -2.25 -15.04
N ALA A 58 -6.36 -3.10 -14.53
CA ALA A 58 -5.46 -3.93 -15.34
C ALA A 58 -6.21 -4.99 -16.18
N ASP A 59 -7.28 -5.56 -15.62
CA ASP A 59 -8.08 -6.57 -16.31
C ASP A 59 -9.12 -5.94 -17.28
N SER A 60 -9.34 -4.63 -17.20
CA SER A 60 -10.31 -3.91 -18.05
C SER A 60 -9.76 -3.65 -19.45
N LYS A 61 -10.65 -3.65 -20.46
CA LYS A 61 -10.27 -3.39 -21.85
C LYS A 61 -9.95 -1.90 -22.03
N GLY A 62 -8.75 -1.58 -22.52
CA GLY A 62 -8.31 -0.21 -22.82
C GLY A 62 -6.93 0.08 -22.27
N ASP A 63 -6.33 1.18 -22.72
CA ASP A 63 -5.11 1.71 -22.11
C ASP A 63 -5.49 2.56 -20.89
N ASN A 64 -5.60 1.89 -19.75
CA ASN A 64 -5.96 2.51 -18.47
C ASN A 64 -4.72 2.90 -17.66
N ALA A 65 -3.52 2.77 -18.23
CA ALA A 65 -2.31 3.21 -17.61
C ALA A 65 -2.33 4.75 -17.46
N GLY A 66 -1.89 5.25 -16.31
CA GLY A 66 -1.83 6.70 -16.05
C GLY A 66 -3.07 7.33 -15.41
N ILE A 67 -4.17 6.59 -15.22
CA ILE A 67 -5.29 7.07 -14.39
C ILE A 67 -4.81 7.24 -12.93
N VAL A 68 -4.04 6.28 -12.43
CA VAL A 68 -3.47 6.32 -11.08
C VAL A 68 -2.01 6.72 -11.18
N GLU A 69 -1.66 7.84 -10.54
CA GLU A 69 -0.29 8.35 -10.49
C GLU A 69 0.48 7.73 -9.34
N LYS A 70 -0.09 7.74 -8.13
CA LYS A 70 0.61 7.33 -6.90
C LYS A 70 -0.29 6.44 -6.05
N VAL A 71 0.34 5.48 -5.39
CA VAL A 71 -0.32 4.57 -4.45
C VAL A 71 0.48 4.49 -3.17
N VAL A 72 -0.20 4.57 -2.03
CA VAL A 72 0.37 4.27 -0.71
C VAL A 72 -0.53 3.27 -0.01
N LEU A 73 0.02 2.10 0.28
CA LEU A 73 -0.63 1.05 1.05
C LEU A 73 -0.02 1.04 2.46
N LEU A 74 -0.85 1.19 3.49
CA LEU A 74 -0.44 1.19 4.88
C LEU A 74 -1.00 -0.05 5.58
N GLY A 75 -0.14 -0.91 6.12
CA GLY A 75 -0.57 -2.10 6.87
C GLY A 75 -1.55 -2.98 6.06
N ALA A 76 -1.19 -3.33 4.83
CA ALA A 76 -2.12 -3.92 3.88
C ALA A 76 -2.37 -5.44 4.10
N PRO A 77 -3.62 -5.89 4.32
CA PRO A 77 -3.99 -7.30 4.41
C PRO A 77 -4.14 -7.94 3.02
N ILE A 78 -3.05 -7.90 2.24
CA ILE A 78 -2.98 -8.40 0.87
C ILE A 78 -1.93 -9.51 0.83
N PRO A 79 -2.31 -10.74 0.44
CA PRO A 79 -1.35 -11.83 0.25
C PRO A 79 -0.29 -11.46 -0.79
N ILE A 80 0.95 -11.87 -0.55
CA ILE A 80 2.06 -11.62 -1.49
C ILE A 80 2.04 -12.66 -2.63
N GLY A 81 1.97 -13.96 -2.29
CA GLY A 81 2.04 -15.04 -3.29
C GLY A 81 0.75 -15.29 -4.09
N ASP A 82 -0.42 -15.02 -3.51
CA ASP A 82 -1.72 -15.35 -4.13
C ASP A 82 -2.32 -14.21 -4.97
N GLU A 83 -1.60 -13.09 -5.11
CA GLU A 83 -2.10 -11.89 -5.79
C GLU A 83 -1.14 -11.45 -6.90
N ASN A 84 -1.69 -10.92 -7.98
CA ASN A 84 -0.88 -10.48 -9.13
C ASN A 84 -0.47 -9.01 -8.95
N TRP A 85 0.61 -8.81 -8.18
CA TRP A 85 1.23 -7.52 -7.90
C TRP A 85 1.81 -6.84 -9.14
N GLU A 86 2.31 -7.60 -10.11
CA GLU A 86 2.84 -7.06 -11.38
C GLU A 86 1.79 -6.29 -12.16
N ALA A 87 0.59 -6.85 -12.31
CA ALA A 87 -0.50 -6.19 -12.99
C ALA A 87 -0.96 -4.94 -12.24
N ALA A 88 -1.04 -5.01 -10.90
CA ALA A 88 -1.38 -3.84 -10.09
C ALA A 88 -0.31 -2.74 -10.23
N ARG A 89 0.98 -3.11 -10.23
CA ARG A 89 2.09 -2.18 -10.39
C ARG A 89 2.06 -1.46 -11.73
N LYS A 90 1.74 -2.16 -12.82
CA LYS A 90 1.64 -1.58 -14.18
C LYS A 90 0.58 -0.48 -14.31
N MET A 91 -0.43 -0.47 -13.42
CA MET A 91 -1.49 0.56 -13.44
C MET A 91 -1.11 1.85 -12.72
N VAL A 92 0.03 1.90 -12.04
CA VAL A 92 0.51 3.07 -11.32
C VAL A 92 1.63 3.72 -12.12
N ALA A 93 1.42 4.93 -12.63
CA ALA A 93 2.42 5.61 -13.47
C ALA A 93 3.66 6.06 -12.67
N GLY A 94 3.48 6.41 -11.39
CA GLY A 94 4.53 6.91 -10.51
C GLY A 94 4.84 5.94 -9.37
N ARG A 95 4.91 6.50 -8.15
CA ARG A 95 5.34 5.78 -6.94
C ARG A 95 4.25 4.81 -6.45
N PHE A 96 4.66 3.57 -6.20
CA PHE A 96 3.84 2.57 -5.52
C PHE A 96 4.54 2.24 -4.21
N VAL A 97 4.01 2.74 -3.10
CA VAL A 97 4.56 2.57 -1.76
C VAL A 97 3.80 1.49 -1.00
N ASN A 98 4.54 0.54 -0.42
CA ASN A 98 4.07 -0.39 0.59
C ASN A 98 4.72 -0.07 1.93
N ALA A 99 3.98 0.60 2.82
CA ALA A 99 4.42 0.82 4.19
C ALA A 99 3.96 -0.34 5.08
N TYR A 100 4.92 -1.04 5.67
CA TYR A 100 4.70 -2.25 6.45
C TYR A 100 5.29 -2.12 7.85
N SER A 101 4.77 -2.91 8.79
CA SER A 101 5.32 -3.04 10.14
C SER A 101 5.40 -4.52 10.52
N SER A 102 6.59 -5.00 10.87
CA SER A 102 6.77 -6.38 11.35
C SER A 102 6.15 -6.61 12.72
N ASN A 103 5.87 -5.53 13.47
CA ASN A 103 5.23 -5.56 14.80
C ASN A 103 3.70 -5.51 14.73
N ASP A 104 3.10 -5.47 13.54
CA ASP A 104 1.64 -5.52 13.41
C ASP A 104 1.10 -6.91 13.74
N TRP A 105 0.92 -7.15 15.04
CA TRP A 105 0.40 -8.41 15.59
C TRP A 105 -1.00 -8.73 15.07
N THR A 106 -1.82 -7.71 14.78
CA THR A 106 -3.20 -7.95 14.32
C THR A 106 -3.19 -8.63 12.95
N LEU A 107 -2.36 -8.15 12.02
CA LEU A 107 -2.15 -8.82 10.74
C LEU A 107 -1.35 -10.13 10.91
N GLY A 108 -0.33 -10.13 11.77
CA GLY A 108 0.53 -11.28 12.01
C GLY A 108 -0.21 -12.51 12.55
N VAL A 109 -1.23 -12.35 13.39
CA VAL A 109 -1.96 -13.47 14.01
C VAL A 109 -3.34 -13.71 13.38
N ALA A 110 -4.15 -12.66 13.18
CA ALA A 110 -5.52 -12.85 12.70
C ALA A 110 -5.57 -13.31 11.23
N PHE A 111 -4.61 -12.85 10.41
CA PHE A 111 -4.58 -13.23 9.00
C PHE A 111 -3.78 -14.50 8.72
N ARG A 112 -2.68 -14.79 9.43
CA ARG A 112 -1.95 -16.07 9.27
C ARG A 112 -2.78 -17.29 9.70
N ALA A 113 -3.63 -17.15 10.71
CA ALA A 113 -4.58 -18.21 11.09
C ALA A 113 -5.69 -18.42 10.05
N SER A 114 -6.02 -17.39 9.28
CA SER A 114 -7.12 -17.39 8.31
C SER A 114 -6.67 -17.69 6.88
N LEU A 115 -5.40 -17.45 6.55
CA LEU A 115 -4.80 -17.61 5.23
C LEU A 115 -3.50 -18.40 5.37
N LEU A 116 -3.42 -19.54 4.70
CA LEU A 116 -2.19 -20.31 4.46
C LEU A 116 -1.23 -19.58 3.52
N SER A 117 -1.21 -18.24 3.56
CA SER A 117 -0.47 -17.38 2.63
C SER A 117 0.99 -17.26 3.03
N GLU A 118 1.87 -17.14 2.04
CA GLU A 118 3.33 -16.95 2.17
C GLU A 118 3.74 -15.59 2.78
N GLY A 119 2.78 -14.78 3.24
CA GLY A 119 3.01 -13.47 3.85
C GLY A 119 1.98 -12.43 3.40
N LEU A 120 1.91 -11.31 4.13
CA LEU A 120 1.05 -10.17 3.81
C LEU A 120 1.90 -8.91 3.62
N ALA A 121 1.55 -8.10 2.62
CA ALA A 121 2.28 -6.86 2.33
C ALA A 121 2.33 -5.87 3.52
N GLY A 122 1.36 -5.93 4.44
CA GLY A 122 1.34 -5.08 5.62
C GLY A 122 2.33 -5.43 6.74
N VAL A 123 2.94 -6.62 6.70
CA VAL A 123 3.89 -7.09 7.74
C VAL A 123 5.30 -7.34 7.22
N GLN A 124 5.48 -7.37 5.91
CA GLN A 124 6.76 -7.67 5.27
C GLN A 124 6.86 -6.98 3.91
N PRO A 125 8.07 -6.77 3.37
CA PRO A 125 8.24 -6.18 2.05
C PRO A 125 7.68 -7.07 0.94
N VAL A 126 7.23 -6.43 -0.14
CA VAL A 126 6.85 -7.08 -1.41
C VAL A 126 8.04 -6.99 -2.36
N ASP A 127 8.69 -8.12 -2.64
CA ASP A 127 9.84 -8.19 -3.53
C ASP A 127 9.42 -8.15 -5.01
N LEU A 128 9.05 -6.95 -5.47
CA LEU A 128 8.71 -6.68 -6.86
C LEU A 128 9.28 -5.33 -7.29
N HIS A 129 9.93 -5.31 -8.47
CA HIS A 129 10.48 -4.09 -9.01
C HIS A 129 9.42 -3.00 -9.18
N GLY A 130 9.78 -1.79 -8.76
CA GLY A 130 8.92 -0.61 -8.81
C GLY A 130 7.96 -0.48 -7.61
N ILE A 131 7.91 -1.45 -6.69
CA ILE A 131 7.28 -1.26 -5.38
C ILE A 131 8.33 -0.76 -4.38
N GLU A 132 8.05 0.39 -3.79
CA GLU A 132 8.85 1.03 -2.76
C GLU A 132 8.38 0.51 -1.40
N ASN A 133 9.18 -0.33 -0.75
CA ASN A 133 8.87 -0.87 0.57
C ASN A 133 9.43 0.03 1.67
N VAL A 134 8.58 0.41 2.61
CA VAL A 134 8.91 1.35 3.69
C VAL A 134 8.61 0.71 5.02
N ASP A 135 9.66 0.47 5.79
CA ASP A 135 9.54 -0.08 7.13
C ASP A 135 9.13 1.03 8.10
N VAL A 136 7.94 0.91 8.69
CA VAL A 136 7.42 1.83 9.71
C VAL A 136 7.30 1.16 11.07
N THR A 137 8.01 0.04 11.28
CA THR A 137 7.92 -0.77 12.51
C THR A 137 8.18 0.05 13.77
N GLU A 138 9.18 0.93 13.75
CA GLU A 138 9.53 1.79 14.90
C GLU A 138 8.45 2.85 15.22
N LEU A 139 7.59 3.18 14.26
CA LEU A 139 6.49 4.14 14.44
C LEU A 139 5.18 3.46 14.85
N ILE A 140 5.06 2.15 14.61
CA ILE A 140 3.80 1.42 14.70
C ILE A 140 3.88 0.38 15.80
N GLU A 141 3.26 0.70 16.94
CA GLU A 141 3.08 -0.22 18.07
C GLU A 141 2.01 -1.31 17.78
N GLY A 142 1.09 -1.05 16.85
CA GLY A 142 0.04 -1.99 16.46
C GLY A 142 -0.83 -1.46 15.31
N HIS A 143 -1.69 -2.32 14.75
CA HIS A 143 -2.48 -2.01 13.54
C HIS A 143 -3.30 -0.71 13.64
N SER A 144 -3.91 -0.43 14.78
CA SER A 144 -4.70 0.80 14.98
C SER A 144 -3.85 2.06 15.00
N SER A 145 -2.55 1.96 15.37
CA SER A 145 -1.65 3.11 15.48
C SER A 145 -1.37 3.76 14.14
N TYR A 146 -1.56 3.04 13.02
CA TYR A 146 -1.53 3.65 11.68
C TYR A 146 -2.50 4.83 11.56
N LEU A 147 -3.69 4.80 12.19
CA LEU A 147 -4.65 5.90 12.08
C LEU A 147 -4.12 7.22 12.65
N LEU A 148 -3.30 7.15 13.69
CA LEU A 148 -2.66 8.33 14.31
C LEU A 148 -1.37 8.70 13.59
N MET A 149 -0.61 7.70 13.14
CA MET A 149 0.71 7.90 12.53
C MET A 149 0.65 8.14 11.02
N THR A 150 -0.52 7.99 10.37
CA THR A 150 -0.67 8.19 8.91
C THR A 150 -0.13 9.55 8.47
N GLN A 151 -0.44 10.62 9.19
CA GLN A 151 0.06 11.95 8.85
C GLN A 151 1.60 11.97 8.86
N LYS A 152 2.22 11.51 9.95
CA LYS A 152 3.68 11.46 10.10
C LYS A 152 4.34 10.58 9.01
N ILE A 153 3.73 9.44 8.68
CA ILE A 153 4.20 8.56 7.61
C ILE A 153 4.14 9.30 6.27
N LEU A 154 3.01 9.93 5.94
CA LEU A 154 2.86 10.64 4.66
C LEU A 154 3.81 11.84 4.53
N GLU A 155 4.06 12.57 5.62
CA GLU A 155 5.06 13.64 5.67
C GLU A 155 6.47 13.11 5.40
N GLN A 156 6.84 11.97 6.00
CA GLN A 156 8.13 11.31 5.75
C GLN A 156 8.25 10.77 4.32
N LEU A 157 7.15 10.29 3.73
CA LEU A 157 7.16 9.79 2.34
C LEU A 157 7.37 10.88 1.29
N GLN A 158 7.11 12.15 1.63
CA GLN A 158 7.25 13.31 0.73
C GLN A 158 6.68 13.02 -0.66
N LEU A 159 5.38 12.70 -0.72
CA LEU A 159 4.73 12.24 -1.95
C LEU A 159 4.79 13.24 -3.11
N ASP A 160 5.04 14.51 -2.84
CA ASP A 160 5.21 15.56 -3.84
C ASP A 160 6.49 15.38 -4.67
N ASN A 161 7.48 14.67 -4.14
CA ASN A 161 8.71 14.35 -4.85
C ASN A 161 8.53 13.15 -5.79
N CYS A 162 9.06 13.28 -7.01
CA CYS A 162 9.11 12.19 -7.99
C CYS A 162 10.06 11.05 -7.57
N TYR A 163 10.93 11.29 -6.59
CA TYR A 163 11.90 10.34 -6.05
C TYR A 163 11.72 10.21 -4.53
N ALA A 164 11.89 9.00 -4.01
CA ALA A 164 11.89 8.74 -2.58
C ALA A 164 13.19 9.29 -1.95
N VAL A 165 13.08 10.21 -1.01
CA VAL A 165 14.20 10.63 -0.16
C VAL A 165 13.90 10.16 1.26
N PHE A 166 14.30 8.93 1.58
CA PHE A 166 14.33 8.50 2.98
C PHE A 166 15.58 9.10 3.63
N LYS A 167 15.41 10.15 4.42
CA LYS A 167 16.42 10.52 5.41
C LYS A 167 16.27 9.58 6.59
N SER A 168 17.22 8.66 6.76
CA SER A 168 17.46 8.08 8.08
C SER A 168 17.85 9.23 9.01
N GLU A 169 17.09 9.46 10.08
CA GLU A 169 17.44 10.45 11.11
C GLU A 169 18.67 9.96 11.91
N HIS A 170 19.84 9.94 11.28
CA HIS A 170 21.16 9.80 11.90
C HIS A 170 22.22 10.50 11.03
N GLU A 171 22.06 11.79 10.80
CA GLU A 171 23.19 12.68 10.50
C GLU A 171 23.37 13.59 11.72
N ASN A 172 24.40 13.29 12.50
CA ASN A 172 24.78 14.02 13.70
C ASN A 172 25.38 15.38 13.30
N PRO A 173 24.76 16.54 13.63
CA PRO A 173 25.28 17.83 13.22
C PRO A 173 26.27 18.36 14.25
N GLN A 174 27.47 17.76 14.36
CA GLN A 174 28.59 18.35 15.10
C GLN A 174 29.94 17.91 14.52
N GLU A 175 30.32 18.46 13.36
CA GLU A 175 31.73 18.56 12.96
C GLU A 175 31.98 19.67 11.92
N GLU A 176 31.49 20.88 12.18
CA GLU A 176 31.93 22.09 11.48
C GLU A 176 32.13 23.25 12.47
N GLU A 177 33.04 23.08 13.45
CA GLU A 177 33.63 24.24 14.14
C GLU A 177 35.01 23.92 14.73
N LYS A 178 35.97 23.52 13.88
CA LYS A 178 37.41 23.67 14.18
C LYS A 178 38.18 24.03 12.91
N SER A 179 37.81 25.15 12.29
CA SER A 179 38.68 25.85 11.36
C SER A 179 38.34 27.34 11.32
N ALA A 180 38.33 27.98 12.49
CA ALA A 180 38.20 29.44 12.59
C ALA A 180 38.67 29.97 13.96
N VAL A 181 39.86 29.57 14.45
CA VAL A 181 40.63 30.40 15.38
C VAL A 181 42.10 30.25 15.02
N SER A 182 42.63 31.31 14.40
CA SER A 182 44.05 31.65 14.38
C SER A 182 44.52 32.06 15.78
#